data_AF-A0A950T6T4-F1
#
_entry.id   AF-A0A950T6T4-F1
#
_cell.length_a   1.000
_cell.length_b   1.000
_cell.length_c   1.000
_cell.angle_alpha   90.00
_cell.angle_beta   90.00
_cell.angle_gamma   90.00
#
_symmetry.space_group_name_H-M   'P 1'
#
loop_
_entity.id
_entity.type
_entity.pdbx_description
1 polymer ?
#
loop_
_entity_poly.entity_id
_entity_poly.type
_entity_poly.pdbx_seq_one_letter_code
_entity_poly.pdbx_strand_id
1 'polypeptide(L)'
;MSAAACVAQFVTLAEQDLAQPADGDLTDQELAAVMTAAVRLYALRCEVRDTFPPPLLAEKVTATDVATVVSEMIRVADLNMFDLSMWHGRTRPQQG
;
A
#
# COMPACT_ATOMS: atom_id res chain seq x y z
N MET A 1 -4.05 12.02 -21.76
CA MET A 1 -4.68 11.73 -20.45
C MET A 1 -3.77 12.26 -19.36
N SER A 2 -4.28 12.98 -18.36
CA SER A 2 -3.43 13.50 -17.27
C SER A 2 -3.15 12.42 -16.23
N ALA A 3 -2.08 12.55 -15.43
CA ALA A 3 -1.79 11.64 -14.33
C ALA A 3 -2.97 11.55 -13.33
N ALA A 4 -3.64 12.67 -13.07
CA ALA A 4 -4.84 12.71 -12.23
C ALA A 4 -5.99 11.88 -12.83
N ALA A 5 -6.18 11.92 -14.14
CA ALA A 5 -7.21 11.12 -14.81
C ALA A 5 -6.89 9.61 -14.76
N CYS A 6 -5.63 9.21 -14.94
CA CYS A 6 -5.22 7.81 -14.80
C CYS A 6 -5.46 7.29 -13.37
N VAL A 7 -5.10 8.08 -12.35
CA VAL A 7 -5.33 7.72 -10.95
C VAL A 7 -6.83 7.59 -10.66
N ALA A 8 -7.64 8.55 -11.11
CA ALA A 8 -9.08 8.49 -10.92
C ALA A 8 -9.70 7.25 -11.58
N GLN A 9 -9.27 6.92 -12.80
CA GLN A 9 -9.74 5.74 -13.52
C GLN A 9 -9.40 4.45 -12.77
N PHE A 10 -8.16 4.31 -12.28
CA PHE A 10 -7.78 3.15 -11.47
C PHE A 10 -8.60 3.04 -10.17
N VAL A 11 -8.82 4.16 -9.48
CA VAL A 11 -9.63 4.18 -8.24
C VAL A 11 -11.06 3.71 -8.54
N THR A 12 -11.68 4.20 -9.62
CA THR A 12 -13.02 3.75 -10.03
C THR A 12 -13.05 2.24 -10.31
N LEU A 13 -12.05 1.72 -11.03
CA LEU A 13 -11.95 0.29 -11.33
C LEU A 13 -11.83 -0.54 -10.05
N ALA A 14 -10.96 -0.12 -9.12
CA ALA A 14 -10.78 -0.80 -7.85
C ALA A 14 -12.07 -0.76 -6.98
N GLU A 15 -12.80 0.35 -6.97
CA GLU A 15 -14.09 0.45 -6.25
C GLU A 15 -15.17 -0.46 -6.85
N GLN A 16 -15.16 -0.69 -8.16
CA GLN A 16 -16.06 -1.62 -8.84
C GLN A 16 -15.75 -3.07 -8.45
N ASP A 17 -14.48 -3.47 -8.47
CA ASP A 17 -14.05 -4.81 -8.06
C ASP A 17 -14.34 -5.08 -6.57
N LEU A 18 -14.14 -4.08 -5.71
CA LEU A 18 -14.51 -4.19 -4.29
C LEU A 18 -16.02 -4.40 -4.09
N ALA A 19 -16.85 -3.80 -4.95
CA ALA A 19 -18.30 -3.98 -4.89
C ALA A 19 -18.75 -5.32 -5.48
N GLN A 20 -17.98 -5.92 -6.40
CA GLN A 20 -18.29 -7.17 -7.09
C GLN A 20 -17.08 -8.12 -7.14
N PRO A 21 -16.63 -8.69 -6.01
CA PRO A 21 -15.34 -9.39 -5.94
C PRO A 21 -15.23 -10.64 -6.82
N ALA A 22 -16.36 -11.25 -7.19
CA ALA A 22 -16.38 -12.45 -8.05
C ALA A 22 -16.29 -12.13 -9.54
N ASP A 23 -16.64 -10.91 -9.93
CA ASP A 23 -16.76 -10.45 -11.31
C ASP A 23 -15.83 -9.24 -11.58
N GLY A 24 -14.81 -9.05 -10.74
CA GLY A 24 -13.87 -7.94 -10.84
C GLY A 24 -13.06 -7.98 -12.14
N ASP A 25 -12.79 -6.79 -12.67
CA ASP A 25 -12.07 -6.58 -13.92
C ASP A 25 -10.55 -6.67 -13.74
N LEU A 26 -10.01 -6.46 -12.54
CA LEU A 26 -8.58 -6.53 -12.27
C LEU A 26 -8.13 -7.97 -12.03
N THR A 27 -7.15 -8.40 -12.82
CA THR A 27 -6.46 -9.67 -12.55
C THR A 27 -5.53 -9.55 -11.34
N ASP A 28 -5.26 -10.68 -10.67
CA ASP A 28 -4.28 -10.74 -9.57
C ASP A 28 -2.90 -10.18 -9.97
N GLN A 29 -2.49 -10.40 -11.23
CA GLN A 29 -1.22 -9.91 -11.75
C GLN A 29 -1.20 -8.37 -11.88
N GLU A 30 -2.30 -7.77 -12.32
CA GLU A 30 -2.44 -6.31 -12.41
C GLU A 30 -2.47 -5.68 -11.02
N LEU A 31 -3.21 -6.29 -10.09
CA LEU A 31 -3.22 -5.84 -8.69
C LEU A 31 -1.82 -5.92 -8.07
N ALA A 32 -1.08 -7.03 -8.29
CA ALA A 32 0.28 -7.17 -7.82
C ALA A 32 1.24 -6.12 -8.41
N ALA A 33 1.08 -5.78 -9.70
CA ALA A 33 1.88 -4.75 -10.36
C ALA A 33 1.62 -3.36 -9.77
N VAL A 34 0.35 -3.01 -9.52
CA VAL A 34 -0.02 -1.73 -8.90
C VAL A 34 0.52 -1.65 -7.47
N MET A 35 0.31 -2.70 -6.67
CA MET A 35 0.82 -2.76 -5.29
C MET A 35 2.34 -2.60 -5.23
N THR A 36 3.06 -3.28 -6.13
CA THR A 36 4.52 -3.17 -6.24
C THR A 36 4.96 -1.73 -6.54
N ALA A 37 4.31 -1.07 -7.51
CA ALA A 37 4.63 0.30 -7.87
C ALA A 37 4.34 1.28 -6.73
N ALA A 38 3.18 1.13 -6.07
CA ALA A 38 2.76 1.99 -4.97
C ALA A 38 3.69 1.88 -3.76
N VAL A 39 4.04 0.66 -3.33
CA VAL A 39 4.94 0.41 -2.20
C VAL A 39 6.33 0.98 -2.48
N ARG A 40 6.90 0.70 -3.66
CA ARG A 40 8.23 1.22 -4.02
C ARG A 40 8.25 2.75 -4.09
N LEU A 41 7.21 3.37 -4.65
CA LEU A 41 7.09 4.83 -4.71
C LEU A 41 6.97 5.43 -3.31
N TYR A 42 6.16 4.82 -2.44
CA TYR A 42 5.99 5.29 -1.07
C TYR A 42 7.29 5.19 -0.27
N ALA A 43 7.98 4.05 -0.33
CA ALA A 43 9.25 3.84 0.34
C ALA A 43 10.31 4.86 -0.11
N LEU A 44 10.50 5.02 -1.43
CA LEU A 44 11.41 6.01 -2.00
C LEU A 44 11.06 7.43 -1.55
N ARG A 45 9.77 7.77 -1.51
CA ARG A 45 9.32 9.09 -1.07
C ARG A 45 9.63 9.34 0.40
N CYS A 46 9.47 8.34 1.26
CA CYS A 46 9.85 8.44 2.66
C CYS A 46 11.35 8.65 2.83
N GLU A 47 12.16 7.88 2.10
CA GLU A 47 13.63 7.99 2.12
C GLU A 47 14.12 9.35 1.63
N VAL A 48 13.58 9.85 0.51
CA VAL A 48 14.02 11.11 -0.11
C VAL A 48 13.56 12.34 0.68
N ARG A 49 12.37 12.29 1.29
CA ARG A 49 11.75 13.47 1.92
C ARG A 49 11.88 13.49 3.44
N ASP A 50 12.42 12.44 4.05
CA ASP A 50 12.45 12.24 5.51
C ASP A 50 11.09 12.52 6.18
N THR A 51 10.01 12.17 5.48
CA THR A 51 8.62 12.37 5.93
C THR A 51 7.79 11.14 5.63
N PHE A 52 6.87 10.82 6.54
CA PHE A 52 6.04 9.62 6.49
C PHE A 52 4.56 10.01 6.34
N PRO A 53 4.12 10.39 5.13
CA PRO A 53 2.71 10.73 4.92
C PRO A 53 1.83 9.50 5.17
N PRO A 54 0.53 9.69 5.51
CA PRO A 54 -0.39 8.57 5.64
C PRO A 54 -0.38 7.71 4.36
N PRO A 55 -0.09 6.39 4.44
CA PRO A 55 -0.08 5.53 3.28
C PRO A 55 -1.49 5.19 2.78
N LEU A 56 -2.51 5.39 3.62
CA LEU A 56 -3.89 4.99 3.39
C LEU A 56 -4.83 6.07 3.94
N LEU A 57 -6.06 6.11 3.40
CA LEU A 57 -7.17 6.90 3.95
C LEU A 57 -7.85 6.07 5.05
N ALA A 58 -7.68 6.48 6.31
CA ALA A 58 -8.07 5.66 7.47
C ALA A 58 -9.57 5.33 7.52
N GLU A 59 -10.41 6.20 6.96
CA GLU A 59 -11.85 6.03 6.86
C GLU A 59 -12.29 5.06 5.75
N LYS A 60 -11.37 4.62 4.89
CA LYS A 60 -11.62 3.74 3.75
C LYS A 60 -11.04 2.34 3.90
N VAL A 61 -10.34 2.05 5.00
CA VAL A 61 -9.64 0.79 5.21
C VAL A 61 -9.96 0.23 6.58
N THR A 62 -10.26 -1.07 6.67
CA THR A 62 -10.49 -1.76 7.94
C THR A 62 -9.19 -2.29 8.54
N ALA A 63 -9.21 -2.59 9.84
CA ALA A 63 -8.08 -3.24 10.50
C ALA A 63 -7.73 -4.59 9.85
N THR A 64 -8.74 -5.32 9.35
CA THR A 64 -8.57 -6.61 8.67
C THR A 64 -7.84 -6.46 7.34
N ASP A 65 -8.17 -5.43 6.55
CA ASP A 65 -7.51 -5.16 5.27
C ASP A 65 -6.02 -4.91 5.50
N VAL A 66 -5.69 -4.05 6.47
CA VAL A 66 -4.31 -3.74 6.83
C VAL A 66 -3.57 -4.99 7.31
N ALA A 67 -4.15 -5.75 8.22
CA ALA A 67 -3.53 -6.96 8.77
C ALA A 67 -3.26 -8.01 7.67
N THR A 68 -4.21 -8.19 6.75
CA THR A 68 -4.09 -9.12 5.63
C THR A 68 -2.94 -8.70 4.70
N VAL A 69 -2.98 -7.46 4.21
CA VAL A 69 -1.97 -6.95 3.27
C VAL A 69 -0.57 -6.95 3.87
N VAL A 70 -0.42 -6.48 5.11
CA VAL A 70 0.89 -6.47 5.79
C VAL A 70 1.42 -7.89 6.01
N SER A 71 0.56 -8.85 6.37
CA SER A 71 0.97 -10.25 6.56
C SER A 71 1.47 -10.87 5.24
N GLU A 72 0.79 -10.61 4.13
CA GLU A 72 1.23 -11.08 2.81
C GLU A 72 2.53 -10.39 2.37
N MET A 73 2.70 -9.10 2.65
CA MET A 73 3.94 -8.37 2.36
C MET A 73 5.13 -8.91 3.15
N ILE A 74 4.94 -9.20 4.44
CA ILE A 74 5.97 -9.82 5.28
C ILE A 74 6.36 -11.19 4.70
N ARG A 75 5.36 -12.00 4.31
CA ARG A 75 5.59 -13.34 3.74
C ARG A 75 6.33 -13.29 2.41
N VAL A 76 5.94 -12.41 1.48
CA VAL A 76 6.58 -12.33 0.16
C VAL A 76 8.00 -11.74 0.23
N ALA A 77 8.26 -10.88 1.22
CA ALA A 77 9.59 -10.31 1.46
C ALA A 77 10.48 -11.21 2.33
N ASP A 78 10.00 -12.38 2.76
CA ASP A 78 10.67 -13.30 3.67
C ASP A 78 11.18 -12.61 4.96
N LEU A 79 10.38 -11.67 5.48
CA LEU A 79 10.72 -10.92 6.69
C LEU A 79 10.29 -11.68 7.93
N ASN A 80 11.14 -11.71 8.94
CA ASN A 80 10.80 -12.21 10.26
C ASN A 80 10.59 -11.05 11.27
N MET A 81 10.13 -11.36 12.49
CA MET A 81 9.92 -10.35 13.54
C MET A 81 11.19 -9.63 13.97
N PHE A 82 12.35 -10.27 13.86
CA PHE A 82 13.63 -9.64 14.16
C PHE A 82 13.96 -8.54 13.12
N ASP A 83 13.73 -8.79 11.84
CA ASP A 83 13.92 -7.79 10.78
C ASP A 83 13.03 -6.56 11.00
N LEU A 84 11.76 -6.77 11.34
CA LEU A 84 10.83 -5.69 11.63
C LEU A 84 11.24 -4.84 12.84
N SER A 85 11.85 -5.47 13.86
CA SER A 85 12.34 -4.76 15.04
C SER A 85 13.50 -3.81 14.71
N MET A 86 14.36 -4.17 13.75
CA MET A 86 15.46 -3.30 13.28
C MET A 86 14.96 -2.05 12.57
N TRP A 87 13.80 -2.12 11.91
CA TRP A 87 13.17 -0.97 11.27
C TRP A 87 12.35 -0.12 12.25
N HIS A 88 11.73 -0.71 13.28
CA HIS A 88 11.02 0.05 14.33
C HIS A 88 11.95 0.95 15.15
N GLY A 89 13.24 0.62 15.23
CA GLY A 89 14.26 1.43 15.90
C GLY A 89 14.75 2.64 15.10
N ARG A 90 14.40 2.77 13.81
CA ARG A 90 14.68 3.98 13.02
C ARG A 90 13.69 5.05 13.48
N THR A 91 14.11 5.85 14.47
CA THR A 91 13.39 7.01 15.01
C THR A 91 12.63 7.76 13.94
N ARG A 92 11.29 7.72 13.99
CA ARG A 92 10.49 8.79 13.36
C ARG A 92 10.85 10.07 14.11
N PRO A 93 11.14 11.19 13.42
CA PRO A 93 11.17 12.49 14.07
C PRO A 93 9.87 12.62 14.88
N GLN A 94 9.98 12.85 16.18
CA GLN A 94 8.81 12.99 17.05
C GLN A 94 7.93 14.08 16.42
N GLN A 95 6.69 13.73 16.05
CA GLN A 95 5.70 14.74 15.72
C GLN A 95 5.34 15.43 17.03
N GLY A 96 6.07 16.50 17.32
CA GLY A 96 5.71 17.49 18.34
C GLY A 96 4.59 18.38 17.84
#